data_AF-A0A4R3U515-F1
#
_entry.id   AF-A0A4R3U515-F1
#
_cell.length_a   1.000
_cell.length_b   1.000
_cell.length_c   1.000
_cell.angle_alpha   90.00
_cell.angle_beta   90.00
_cell.angle_gamma   90.00
#
_symmetry.space_group_name_H-M   'P 1'
#
loop_
_entity.id
_entity.type
_entity.pdbx_description
1 polymer ?
#
loop_
_entity_poly.entity_id
_entity_poly.type
_entity_poly.pdbx_seq_one_letter_code
_entity_poly.pdbx_strand_id
1 'polypeptide(L)'
;MSDGLKVVVFKEAEQWVAQCLDHDVCVQGPDLETVRSRMHVALTAEDDLESLPKAPEHFFKLWDRKSGFSENGRTDGMTYEMALCA
;
A
#
# COMPACT_ATOMS: atom_id res chain seq x y z
N MET A 1 -10.90 13.37 10.74
CA MET A 1 -11.20 12.79 9.43
C MET A 1 -10.04 11.89 9.12
N SER A 2 -10.24 10.58 9.13
CA SER A 2 -9.16 9.64 8.86
C SER A 2 -8.88 9.74 7.36
N ASP A 3 -7.84 10.48 6.98
CA ASP A 3 -7.27 10.36 5.64
C ASP A 3 -6.95 8.87 5.44
N GLY A 4 -7.43 8.27 4.34
CA GLY A 4 -7.33 6.82 4.13
C GLY A 4 -5.89 6.28 4.24
N LEU A 5 -5.76 4.95 4.36
CA LEU A 5 -4.46 4.27 4.47
C LEU A 5 -3.54 4.65 3.32
N LYS A 6 -2.27 4.86 3.60
CA LYS A 6 -1.29 5.23 2.57
C LYS A 6 -0.53 4.01 2.12
N VAL A 7 -0.48 3.77 0.82
CA VAL A 7 0.23 2.64 0.21
C VAL A 7 1.24 3.17 -0.80
N VAL A 8 2.53 2.89 -0.59
CA VAL A 8 3.57 3.17 -1.59
C VAL A 8 3.67 2.00 -2.55
N VAL A 9 3.73 2.29 -3.85
CA VAL A 9 3.94 1.29 -4.91
C VAL A 9 5.23 1.61 -5.63
N PHE A 10 6.18 0.68 -5.66
CA PHE A 10 7.48 0.88 -6.31
C PHE A 10 7.88 -0.40 -7.05
N LYS A 11 8.86 -0.28 -7.95
CA LYS A 11 9.38 -1.41 -8.72
C LYS A 11 10.68 -1.90 -8.08
N GLU A 12 10.75 -3.20 -7.78
CA GLU A 12 11.95 -3.88 -7.32
C GLU A 12 12.27 -5.03 -8.27
N ALA A 13 13.39 -4.92 -8.97
CA ALA A 13 13.76 -5.82 -10.07
C ALA A 13 12.64 -5.98 -11.12
N GLU A 14 12.09 -7.19 -11.25
CA GLU A 14 11.01 -7.54 -12.20
C GLU A 14 9.63 -7.55 -11.55
N GLN A 15 9.51 -7.08 -10.30
CA GLN A 15 8.24 -7.09 -9.55
C GLN A 15 7.85 -5.67 -9.14
N TRP A 16 6.54 -5.46 -9.05
CA TRP A 16 5.94 -4.34 -8.35
C TRP A 16 5.69 -4.73 -6.90
N VAL A 17 5.97 -3.81 -5.98
CA VAL A 17 5.77 -3.99 -4.55
C VAL A 17 4.84 -2.88 -4.06
N ALA A 18 3.87 -3.24 -3.22
CA ALA A 18 3.02 -2.30 -2.50
C ALA A 18 3.17 -2.52 -0.99
N GLN A 19 3.45 -1.44 -0.28
CA GLN A 19 3.59 -1.42 1.18
C GLN A 19 2.59 -0.41 1.75
N CYS A 20 1.70 -0.88 2.62
CA CYS A 20 0.89 0.01 3.46
C CYS A 20 1.79 0.65 4.52
N LEU A 21 1.68 1.95 4.74
CA LEU A 21 2.53 2.69 5.68
C LEU A 21 2.00 2.62 7.11
N ASP A 22 0.68 2.65 7.25
CA ASP A 22 -0.01 2.69 8.53
C ASP A 22 -0.01 1.32 9.23
N HIS A 23 0.03 0.24 8.44
CA HIS A 23 0.09 -1.15 8.89
C HIS A 23 1.13 -1.89 8.05
N ASP A 24 2.00 -2.70 8.65
CA ASP A 24 3.08 -3.41 7.97
C ASP A 24 2.57 -4.58 7.11
N VAL A 25 1.76 -4.24 6.11
CA VAL A 25 1.15 -5.12 5.12
C VAL A 25 1.83 -4.85 3.78
N CYS A 26 2.45 -5.89 3.25
CA CYS A 26 3.21 -5.83 2.01
C CYS A 26 2.76 -6.91 1.02
N VAL A 27 2.64 -6.54 -0.24
CA VAL A 27 2.36 -7.46 -1.34
C VAL A 27 3.25 -7.14 -2.53
N GLN A 28 3.51 -8.13 -3.37
CA GLN A 28 4.24 -7.95 -4.63
C GLN A 28 3.51 -8.61 -5.80
N GLY A 29 3.86 -8.29 -7.04
CA GLY A 29 3.27 -8.90 -8.24
C GLY A 29 3.97 -8.49 -9.55
N PRO A 30 3.66 -9.17 -10.67
CA PRO A 30 4.29 -8.88 -11.97
C PRO A 30 3.81 -7.57 -12.61
N ASP A 31 2.63 -7.08 -12.20
CA ASP A 31 2.00 -5.86 -12.71
C ASP A 31 1.19 -5.15 -11.62
N LEU A 32 0.82 -3.89 -11.89
CA LEU A 32 0.09 -3.03 -10.95
C LEU A 32 -1.31 -3.56 -10.61
N GLU A 33 -1.98 -4.22 -11.56
CA GLU A 33 -3.31 -4.80 -11.35
C GLU A 33 -3.26 -5.95 -10.35
N THR A 34 -2.27 -6.83 -10.48
CA THR A 34 -2.03 -7.93 -9.57
C THR A 34 -1.69 -7.42 -8.17
N VAL A 35 -0.82 -6.41 -8.07
CA VAL A 35 -0.47 -5.78 -6.79
C VAL A 35 -1.69 -5.15 -6.12
N ARG A 36 -2.52 -4.43 -6.88
CA ARG A 36 -3.78 -3.86 -6.37
C ARG A 36 -4.71 -4.93 -5.80
N SER A 37 -4.93 -6.00 -6.57
CA SER A 37 -5.81 -7.10 -6.18
C SER A 37 -5.30 -7.78 -4.91
N ARG A 38 -3.98 -8.04 -4.84
CA ARG A 38 -3.34 -8.63 -3.66
C ARG A 38 -3.43 -7.72 -2.45
N MET A 39 -3.24 -6.41 -2.60
CA MET A 39 -3.34 -5.46 -1.48
C MET A 39 -4.76 -5.42 -0.93
N HIS A 40 -5.76 -5.40 -1.81
CA HIS A 40 -7.16 -5.48 -1.40
C HIS A 40 -7.44 -6.75 -0.58
N VAL A 41 -6.97 -7.91 -1.04
CA VAL A 41 -7.13 -9.18 -0.33
C VAL A 41 -6.38 -9.17 1.00
N ALA A 42 -5.14 -8.68 1.03
CA ALA A 42 -4.31 -8.65 2.24
C ALA A 42 -4.95 -7.78 3.34
N LEU A 43 -5.43 -6.58 2.99
CA LEU A 43 -6.11 -5.70 3.95
C LEU A 43 -7.45 -6.27 4.43
N THR A 44 -8.16 -7.02 3.59
CA THR A 44 -9.44 -7.66 3.95
C THR A 44 -9.24 -8.92 4.79
N ALA A 45 -8.13 -9.63 4.60
CA ALA A 45 -7.84 -10.87 5.29
C ALA A 45 -7.24 -10.65 6.69
N GLU A 46 -6.75 -9.45 6.97
CA GLU A 46 -6.20 -9.10 8.28
C GLU A 46 -7.34 -8.70 9.24
N ASP A 47 -7.62 -9.56 10.20
CA ASP A 47 -8.71 -9.36 11.17
C ASP A 47 -8.39 -8.23 12.16
N ASP A 48 -7.11 -7.93 12.42
CA ASP A 48 -6.67 -6.91 13.37
C ASP A 48 -5.49 -6.07 12.83
N LEU A 49 -5.78 -5.21 11.86
CA LEU A 49 -4.82 -4.27 11.29
C LEU A 49 -4.20 -3.35 12.37
N GLU A 50 -4.95 -2.98 13.41
CA GLU A 50 -4.47 -2.06 14.45
C GLU A 50 -3.36 -2.68 15.33
N SER A 51 -3.30 -4.00 15.41
CA SER A 51 -2.21 -4.71 16.09
C SER A 51 -0.89 -4.70 15.32
N LEU A 52 -0.94 -4.46 14.00
CA LEU A 52 0.25 -4.45 13.18
C LEU A 52 1.08 -3.19 13.44
N PRO A 53 2.42 -3.30 13.45
CA PRO A 53 3.26 -2.11 13.49
C PRO A 53 3.07 -1.30 12.20
N LYS A 54 3.54 -0.06 12.24
CA LYS A 54 3.72 0.73 11.01
C LYS A 54 4.81 0.12 10.14
N ALA A 55 4.80 0.47 8.86
CA ALA A 55 5.87 0.09 7.95
C ALA A 55 7.25 0.58 8.43
N PRO A 56 8.34 -0.02 7.94
CA PRO A 56 9.67 0.52 8.11
C PRO A 56 9.81 1.98 7.60
N GLU A 57 10.58 2.80 8.33
CA GLU A 57 10.73 4.25 8.07
C GLU A 57 11.17 4.60 6.64
N HIS A 58 11.91 3.73 5.96
CA HIS A 58 12.39 4.01 4.61
C HIS A 58 11.25 4.09 3.58
N PHE A 59 10.11 3.43 3.80
CA PHE A 59 8.94 3.53 2.93
C PHE A 59 8.21 4.88 3.06
N PHE A 60 8.24 5.50 4.24
CA PHE A 60 7.70 6.85 4.43
C PHE A 60 8.42 7.87 3.56
N LYS A 61 9.74 7.69 3.35
CA LYS A 61 10.52 8.55 2.46
C LYS A 61 10.16 8.39 0.98
N LEU A 62 9.60 7.24 0.59
CA LEU A 62 9.09 7.03 -0.77
C LEU A 62 7.79 7.79 -1.00
N TRP A 63 6.93 7.87 0.03
CA TRP A 63 5.69 8.63 -0.05
C TRP A 63 5.90 10.11 -0.37
N ASP A 64 6.94 10.72 0.21
CA ASP A 64 7.33 12.11 -0.08
C ASP A 64 7.79 12.30 -1.53
N ARG A 65 8.14 11.20 -2.22
CA ARG A 65 8.58 11.15 -3.62
C ARG A 65 7.53 10.57 -4.56
N LYS A 66 6.29 10.42 -4.09
CA LYS A 66 5.21 9.87 -4.92
C LYS A 66 5.00 10.73 -6.15
N SER A 67 4.77 10.06 -7.27
CA SER A 67 4.38 10.72 -8.52
C SER A 67 2.98 11.34 -8.36
N GLY A 68 2.56 12.13 -9.36
CA GLY A 68 1.18 12.61 -9.44
C GLY A 68 0.15 11.50 -9.73
N PHE A 69 0.59 10.26 -9.94
CA PHE A 69 -0.30 9.12 -10.16
C PHE A 69 -0.61 8.42 -8.84
N SER A 70 -1.89 8.40 -8.50
CA SER A 70 -2.45 7.70 -7.34
C SER A 70 -3.75 7.00 -7.71
N GLU A 71 -3.98 5.82 -7.16
CA GLU A 71 -5.24 5.08 -7.29
C GLU A 71 -5.86 4.87 -5.90
N ASN A 72 -7.16 5.11 -5.77
CA ASN A 72 -7.88 4.92 -4.52
C ASN A 72 -8.60 3.57 -4.51
N GLY A 73 -8.50 2.84 -3.41
CA GLY A 73 -9.26 1.61 -3.14
C GLY A 73 -10.11 1.72 -1.88
N ARG A 74 -11.01 0.74 -1.70
CA ARG A 74 -11.86 0.62 -0.52
C ARG A 74 -11.99 -0.85 -0.09
N THR A 75 -11.89 -1.12 1.20
CA THR A 75 -12.16 -2.42 1.83
C THR A 75 -12.82 -2.18 3.20
N ASP A 76 -13.82 -2.96 3.59
CA ASP A 76 -14.49 -2.96 4.92
C ASP A 76 -14.48 -1.62 5.68
N GLY A 77 -15.05 -0.59 5.04
CA GLY A 77 -15.20 0.75 5.64
C GLY A 77 -13.95 1.64 5.62
N MET A 78 -12.79 1.10 5.24
CA MET A 78 -11.52 1.81 5.06
C MET A 78 -11.26 2.16 3.60
N THR A 79 -10.71 3.34 3.37
CA THR A 79 -10.18 3.76 2.06
C THR A 79 -8.66 3.71 2.10
N TYR A 80 -8.02 3.45 0.97
CA TYR A 80 -6.57 3.53 0.84
C TYR A 80 -6.15 4.21 -0.47
N GLU A 81 -5.06 4.97 -0.42
CA GLU A 81 -4.43 5.62 -1.57
C GLU A 81 -3.15 4.87 -1.92
N MET A 82 -3.11 4.25 -3.10
CA MET A 82 -1.89 3.68 -3.66
C MET A 82 -1.19 4.69 -4.54
N ALA A 83 0.04 5.04 -4.21
CA ALA A 83 0.81 6.02 -4.96
C ALA A 83 2.08 5.41 -5.55
N LEU A 84 2.30 5.63 -6.84
CA LEU A 84 3.51 5.20 -7.52
C LEU A 84 4.70 6.04 -7.07
N CYS A 85 5.74 5.41 -6.56
CA CYS A 85 6.95 6.03 -6.03
C CYS A 85 8.18 5.57 -6.82
N ALA A 86 9.15 6.49 -6.97
CA ALA A 86 10.40 6.27 -7.72
C ALA A 86 11.64 6.46 -6.81
#